data_AF-A0A2C2VEL0-F1
#
_entry.id   AF-A0A2C2VEL0-F1
#
_cell.length_a   1.000
_cell.length_b   1.000
_cell.length_c   1.000
_cell.angle_alpha   90.00
_cell.angle_beta   90.00
_cell.angle_gamma   90.00
#
_symmetry.space_group_name_H-M   'P 1'
#
loop_
_entity.id
_entity.type
_entity.pdbx_description
1 polymer ?
#
loop_
_entity_poly.entity_id
_entity_poly.type
_entity_poly.pdbx_seq_one_letter_code
_entity_poly.pdbx_strand_id
1 'polypeptide(L)' 'MKTKQEILEELKTELLRIGSTNQRDYDLLKKKGQVFSTTICRRLKLSWPEVVNQTGLKFFSR' A
#
# COMPACT_ATOMS: atom_id res chain seq x y z
N MET A 1 -17.83 4.06 6.09
CA MET A 1 -16.97 3.77 4.93
C MET A 1 -15.59 4.31 5.24
N LYS A 2 -14.52 3.51 5.16
CA LYS A 2 -13.16 4.03 5.36
C LYS A 2 -12.83 5.04 4.26
N THR A 3 -12.32 6.20 4.65
CA THR A 3 -11.90 7.25 3.72
C THR A 3 -10.62 6.86 2.98
N LYS A 4 -10.35 7.49 1.83
CA LYS A 4 -9.11 7.24 1.06
C LYS A 4 -7.86 7.48 1.92
N GLN A 5 -7.89 8.49 2.80
CA GLN A 5 -6.78 8.78 3.72
C GLN A 5 -6.51 7.64 4.70
N GLU A 6 -7.54 7.09 5.36
CA GLU A 6 -7.35 5.96 6.28
C GLU A 6 -6.71 4.76 5.58
N ILE A 7 -7.13 4.45 4.35
CA ILE A 7 -6.55 3.35 3.56
C ILE A 7 -5.07 3.62 3.27
N LEU A 8 -4.71 4.86 2.92
CA LEU A 8 -3.33 5.25 2.66
C LEU A 8 -2.47 5.22 3.93
N GLU A 9 -2.99 5.63 5.08
CA GLU A 9 -2.27 5.59 6.36
C GLU A 9 -2.06 4.15 6.88
N GLU A 10 -3.09 3.31 6.78
CA GLU A 10 -2.96 1.88 7.09
C GLU A 10 -1.96 1.20 6.17
N LEU A 11 -2.04 1.49 4.86
CA LEU A 11 -1.10 0.97 3.88
C LEU A 11 0.32 1.45 4.19
N LYS A 12 0.51 2.74 4.46
CA LYS A 12 1.81 3.32 4.84
C LYS A 12 2.42 2.57 6.02
N THR A 13 1.62 2.36 7.06
CA THR A 13 2.06 1.69 8.28
C THR A 13 2.47 0.25 8.01
N GLU A 14 1.72 -0.48 7.16
CA GLU A 14 2.07 -1.85 6.82
C GLU A 14 3.27 -1.94 5.87
N LEU A 15 3.39 -1.05 4.89
CA LEU A 15 4.59 -0.97 4.04
C LEU A 15 5.84 -0.64 4.86
N LEU A 16 5.75 0.25 5.85
CA LEU A 16 6.84 0.53 6.79
C LEU A 16 7.18 -0.69 7.67
N ARG A 17 6.16 -1.41 8.16
CA ARG A 17 6.33 -2.61 8.97
C ARG A 17 6.97 -3.75 8.18
N ILE A 18 6.59 -3.91 6.92
CA ILE A 18 7.15 -4.88 5.99
C ILE A 18 8.58 -4.47 5.58
N GLY A 19 8.84 -3.16 5.48
CA GLY A 19 10.10 -2.61 5.01
C GLY A 19 10.27 -2.71 3.49
N SER A 20 9.19 -3.01 2.75
CA SER A 20 9.18 -3.13 1.29
C SER A 20 7.92 -2.51 0.73
N THR A 21 8.08 -1.79 -0.37
CA THR A 21 6.98 -1.20 -1.17
C THR A 21 6.59 -2.07 -2.36
N ASN A 22 7.20 -3.24 -2.50
CA ASN A 22 6.86 -4.15 -3.58
C ASN A 22 5.47 -4.73 -3.40
N GLN A 23 4.75 -4.83 -4.51
CA GLN A 23 3.41 -5.40 -4.54
C GLN A 23 3.38 -6.85 -4.05
N ARG A 24 4.38 -7.64 -4.44
CA ARG A 24 4.49 -9.06 -4.05
C ARG A 24 4.78 -9.21 -2.57
N ASP A 25 5.72 -8.43 -2.03
CA ASP A 25 6.05 -8.43 -0.59
C ASP A 25 4.84 -8.02 0.25
N TYR A 26 4.14 -6.95 -0.16
CA TYR A 26 2.90 -6.56 0.49
C TYR A 26 1.88 -7.69 0.48
N ASP A 27 1.67 -8.35 -0.66
CA ASP A 27 0.68 -9.41 -0.73
C ASP A 27 1.04 -10.64 0.11
N LEU A 28 2.32 -10.95 0.22
CA LEU A 28 2.81 -12.07 1.03
C LEU A 28 2.76 -11.76 2.53
N LEU A 29 3.02 -10.51 2.93
CA LEU A 29 3.21 -10.11 4.32
C LEU A 29 2.03 -9.31 4.90
N LYS A 30 1.01 -9.00 4.10
CA LYS A 30 -0.21 -8.30 4.55
C LYS A 30 -0.84 -9.02 5.73
N LYS A 31 -1.38 -8.24 6.68
CA LYS A 31 -2.20 -8.80 7.74
C LYS A 31 -3.48 -9.46 7.21
N LYS A 32 -3.91 -10.51 7.90
CA LYS A 32 -5.21 -11.17 7.66
C LYS A 32 -6.33 -10.15 7.88
N GLY A 33 -7.09 -9.85 6.82
CA GLY A 33 -8.13 -8.81 6.82
C GLY A 33 -7.78 -7.55 6.04
N GLN A 34 -6.51 -7.38 5.62
CA GLN A 34 -6.17 -6.35 4.64
C GLN A 34 -6.55 -6.76 3.22
N VAL A 35 -6.91 -5.76 2.44
CA VAL A 35 -7.20 -5.92 1.02
C VAL A 35 -5.92 -6.11 0.22
N PHE A 36 -6.02 -6.93 -0.84
CA PHE A 36 -4.93 -7.15 -1.78
C PHE A 36 -4.52 -5.86 -2.47
N SER A 37 -3.26 -5.80 -2.87
CA SER A 37 -2.72 -4.67 -3.63
C SER A 37 -3.57 -4.29 -4.85
N THR A 38 -4.05 -5.29 -5.58
CA THR A 38 -4.96 -5.16 -6.73
C THR A 38 -6.28 -4.49 -6.37
N THR A 39 -6.82 -4.78 -5.19
CA THR A 39 -8.06 -4.19 -4.69
C THR A 39 -7.85 -2.73 -4.31
N ILE A 40 -6.71 -2.40 -3.70
CA ILE A 40 -6.32 -1.02 -3.38
C ILE A 40 -6.17 -0.20 -4.67
N CYS A 41 -5.45 -0.73 -5.66
CA CYS A 41 -5.35 -0.14 -7.00
C CYS A 41 -6.72 0.14 -7.61
N ARG A 42 -7.63 -0.84 -7.59
CA ARG A 42 -8.98 -0.69 -8.16
C ARG A 42 -9.78 0.40 -7.46
N ARG A 43 -9.72 0.48 -6.13
CA ARG A 43 -10.43 1.49 -5.33
C ARG A 43 -9.90 2.89 -5.58
N LEU A 44 -8.59 3.02 -5.69
CA LEU A 44 -7.94 4.31 -5.91
C LEU A 44 -7.91 4.70 -7.40
N LYS A 45 -8.16 3.76 -8.31
CA LYS A 45 -7.97 3.89 -9.77
C LYS A 45 -6.55 4.31 -10.13
N LEU A 46 -5.58 3.81 -9.37
CA LEU A 46 -4.16 4.13 -9.51
C LEU A 46 -3.34 2.85 -9.58
N SER A 47 -2.16 2.93 -10.19
CA SER A 47 -1.17 1.85 -10.18
C SER A 47 -0.52 1.70 -8.80
N TRP A 48 -0.05 0.50 -8.47
CA TRP A 48 0.61 0.25 -7.18
C TRP A 48 1.72 1.25 -6.84
N PRO A 49 2.68 1.56 -7.75
CA PRO A 49 3.70 2.57 -7.48
C PRO A 49 3.12 3.96 -7.20
N GLU A 50 2.02 4.36 -7.86
CA GLU A 50 1.32 5.62 -7.60
C GLU A 50 0.66 5.62 -6.22
N VAL A 51 0.06 4.50 -5.81
CA VAL A 51 -0.52 4.35 -4.47
C VAL A 51 0.57 4.48 -3.40
N VAL A 52 1.70 3.80 -3.58
CA VAL A 52 2.87 3.92 -2.69
C VAL A 52 3.36 5.37 -2.68
N ASN A 53 3.45 6.04 -3.83
CA ASN A 53 3.84 7.44 -3.91
C ASN A 53 2.87 8.35 -3.13
N GLN A 54 1.56 8.09 -3.17
CA GLN A 54 0.57 8.81 -2.36
C GLN A 54 0.71 8.58 -0.86
N THR A 55 1.25 7.43 -0.42
CA THR A 55 1.57 7.23 1.01
C THR A 55 2.74 8.11 1.49
N GLY A 56 3.46 8.75 0.57
CA GLY A 56 4.66 9.54 0.85
C GLY A 56 5.88 8.68 1.19
N LEU A 57 5.79 7.35 1.04
CA LEU A 57 6.92 6.44 1.18
C LEU A 57 7.80 6.50 -0.06
N LYS A 58 8.77 7.42 -0.06
CA LYS A 58 9.89 7.38 -0.98
C LYS A 58 10.88 6.31 -0.51
N PHE A 59 10.62 5.05 -0.82
CA PHE A 59 11.72 4.08 -0.86
C PHE A 59 12.56 4.46 -2.08
N PHE A 60 13.66 5.15 -1.83
CA PHE A 60 14.68 5.42 -2.83
C PHE A 60 15.08 4.08 -3.45
N SER A 61 14.58 3.80 -4.64
CA SER A 61 15.24 2.86 -5.54
C SER A 61 16.56 3.54 -5.88
N ARG A 62 17.60 3.19 -5.12
CA ARG A 62 18.97 3.65 -5.34
C ARG A 62 19.67 2.68 -6.28
#